data_AF-A0A1F5MFP5-F1
#
_entry.id   AF-A0A1F5MFP5-F1
#
_cell.length_a   1.000
_cell.length_b   1.000
_cell.length_c   1.000
_cell.angle_alpha   90.00
_cell.angle_beta   90.00
_cell.angle_gamma   90.00
#
_symmetry.space_group_name_H-M   'P 1'
#
loop_
_entity.id
_entity.type
_entity.pdbx_description
1 polymer ?
#
loop_
_entity_poly.entity_id
_entity_poly.type
_entity_poly.pdbx_seq_one_letter_code
_entity_poly.pdbx_strand_id
1 'polypeptide(L)'
;MLPRILIGIVLLIVGVMTFGFFTKDEQSSPSDKFPQKEAPFGLAKFFPSQDYFSDTANMPSCGEKKELLTYSHLNMDDFDNITPLGLLSPTAHTLPTPHLYFNIRKTIPGNDFSTPIKTDLIAPADIKITSIKWTEAKNKPEWNDGALVFGVCKEFKAYFDHVGSFSEKIMKAYESNPIKTCTDYSLSYPDPIGKVDYHLCQIKVDIDIKAGEKIGTAGGGEGQRVLDVGAFDLRIPPHKFAKLERWPDRQHMQYVVCALDYFPSSISQQMKEKLGGPSCGDVVQDIPGSAMGVWVTPDTDYIEHEPPYLALAHENVEPKYLVFSMGESAQKAGLPIGKYTFLPKNDDLVNRHFKDITSDGKVYCFETEDRYQSWKEPVPTRIIIDMPTPEKLRIQKLDSASCGSGPWQMSNFAEFKR
;
A
#
# COMPACT_ATOMS: atom_id res chain seq x y z
N MET A 1 9.38 -84.82 22.96
CA MET A 1 10.62 -84.44 23.67
C MET A 1 11.18 -83.19 23.01
N LEU A 2 11.51 -82.18 23.81
CA LEU A 2 12.17 -80.93 23.43
C LEU A 2 13.57 -81.19 22.80
N PRO A 3 14.20 -80.24 22.07
CA PRO A 3 14.65 -78.99 22.70
C PRO A 3 14.42 -77.69 21.93
N ARG A 4 14.37 -76.64 22.75
CA ARG A 4 14.30 -75.21 22.45
C ARG A 4 15.63 -74.71 21.90
N ILE A 5 15.57 -73.77 20.96
CA ILE A 5 16.68 -72.85 20.68
C ILE A 5 16.31 -71.50 21.29
N LEU A 6 17.09 -71.10 22.30
CA LEU A 6 17.18 -69.74 22.81
C LEU A 6 17.97 -68.89 21.80
N ILE A 7 17.44 -67.73 21.43
CA ILE A 7 18.25 -66.59 20.98
C ILE A 7 18.09 -65.52 22.05
N GLY A 8 19.18 -65.25 22.76
CA GLY A 8 19.27 -64.20 23.76
C GLY A 8 19.32 -62.83 23.08
N ILE A 9 18.38 -61.97 23.47
CA ILE A 9 18.46 -60.53 23.22
C ILE A 9 19.11 -59.92 24.46
N VAL A 10 20.24 -59.25 24.24
CA VAL A 10 20.94 -58.44 25.23
C VAL A 10 20.10 -57.18 25.47
N LEU A 11 19.66 -57.02 26.72
CA LEU A 11 19.14 -55.79 27.30
C LEU A 11 20.29 -54.76 27.39
N LEU A 12 20.08 -53.57 26.84
CA LEU A 12 20.68 -52.36 27.38
C LEU A 12 19.58 -51.35 27.71
N ILE A 13 19.63 -50.91 28.96
CA ILE A 13 18.71 -50.01 29.65
C ILE A 13 18.90 -48.59 29.14
N VAL A 14 17.82 -47.90 28.77
CA VAL A 14 17.64 -46.47 29.05
C VAL A 14 16.18 -46.23 29.43
N GLY A 15 15.98 -45.78 30.67
CA GLY A 15 14.68 -45.42 31.22
C GLY A 15 14.20 -44.05 30.75
N VAL A 16 12.89 -43.98 30.52
CA VAL A 16 11.96 -42.92 30.90
C VAL A 16 12.48 -41.48 30.89
N MET A 17 12.08 -40.71 29.86
CA MET A 17 11.64 -39.33 30.04
C MET A 17 10.41 -39.07 29.17
N THR A 18 9.29 -38.81 29.86
CA THR A 18 8.17 -37.93 29.50
C THR A 18 7.98 -37.55 28.02
N PHE A 19 6.87 -38.04 27.45
CA PHE A 19 6.22 -37.46 26.27
C PHE A 19 5.85 -36.00 26.55
N GLY A 20 6.69 -35.08 26.09
CA GLY A 20 6.35 -33.67 25.90
C GLY A 20 5.64 -33.51 24.57
N PHE A 21 4.45 -32.93 24.62
CA PHE A 21 3.73 -32.40 23.48
C PHE A 21 4.68 -31.55 22.62
N PHE A 22 4.87 -31.91 21.35
CA PHE A 22 5.36 -30.95 20.35
C PHE A 22 4.23 -29.94 20.13
N THR A 23 4.26 -28.85 20.89
CA THR A 23 3.54 -27.64 20.53
C THR A 23 4.12 -27.16 19.20
N LYS A 24 3.23 -27.05 18.20
CA LYS A 24 3.45 -26.31 16.96
C LYS A 24 4.16 -25.00 17.31
N ASP A 25 5.41 -24.85 16.89
CA ASP A 25 6.08 -23.56 16.90
C ASP A 25 5.27 -22.62 16.00
N GLU A 26 4.72 -21.60 16.64
CA GLU A 26 3.95 -20.51 16.07
C GLU A 26 4.94 -19.61 15.30
N GLN A 27 5.26 -20.00 14.06
CA GLN A 27 6.07 -19.20 13.15
C GLN A 27 5.21 -18.04 12.62
N SER A 28 5.42 -16.86 13.20
CA SER A 28 4.79 -15.60 12.79
C SER A 28 5.32 -15.09 11.44
N SER A 29 4.42 -14.49 10.67
CA SER A 29 4.62 -13.96 9.33
C SER A 29 5.32 -12.59 9.31
N PRO A 30 5.94 -12.14 8.20
CA PRO A 30 6.42 -10.76 8.04
C PRO A 30 5.32 -9.70 8.18
N SER A 31 4.04 -10.02 7.93
CA SER A 31 2.93 -9.09 8.16
C SER A 31 2.59 -8.93 9.65
N ASP A 32 2.87 -9.96 10.45
CA ASP A 32 2.74 -9.90 11.92
C ASP A 32 3.84 -9.03 12.52
N LYS A 33 4.76 -8.50 11.70
CA LYS A 33 5.76 -7.52 12.10
C LYS A 33 5.36 -6.08 11.78
N PHE A 34 4.13 -5.84 11.28
CA PHE A 34 3.60 -4.49 11.07
C PHE A 34 2.52 -4.16 12.10
N PRO A 35 2.40 -2.89 12.51
CA PRO A 35 1.55 -2.55 13.63
C PRO A 35 0.09 -2.62 13.18
N GLN A 36 -0.79 -3.13 14.05
CA GLN A 36 -2.23 -3.15 13.76
C GLN A 36 -2.84 -1.75 13.69
N LYS A 37 -2.12 -0.74 14.17
CA LYS A 37 -2.40 0.67 13.92
C LYS A 37 -1.37 1.20 12.94
N GLU A 38 -1.82 1.78 11.84
CA GLU A 38 -0.92 2.63 11.05
C GLU A 38 -0.29 3.68 11.96
N ALA A 39 0.97 3.98 11.70
CA ALA A 39 1.50 5.23 12.17
C ALA A 39 0.74 6.38 11.52
N PRO A 40 0.86 7.61 12.03
CA PRO A 40 0.28 8.80 11.40
C PRO A 40 0.83 9.09 9.99
N PHE A 41 1.43 8.11 9.31
CA PHE A 41 1.94 8.04 7.93
C PHE A 41 0.89 8.28 6.86
N GLY A 42 -0.37 8.52 7.21
CA GLY A 42 -1.29 9.12 6.26
C GLY A 42 -0.62 10.34 5.64
N LEU A 43 -0.35 10.27 4.32
CA LEU A 43 -0.06 11.40 3.42
C LEU A 43 -1.02 12.61 3.64
N ALA A 44 -2.05 12.46 4.47
CA ALA A 44 -3.04 13.44 4.88
C ALA A 44 -2.50 14.60 5.74
N LYS A 45 -1.34 14.50 6.41
CA LYS A 45 -0.74 15.68 7.10
C LYS A 45 0.37 16.38 6.33
N PHE A 46 0.68 15.91 5.12
CA PHE A 46 1.92 16.26 4.40
C PHE A 46 1.86 17.52 3.55
N PHE A 47 0.68 17.96 3.14
CA PHE A 47 0.54 19.04 2.18
C PHE A 47 -0.50 20.02 2.70
N PRO A 48 -0.13 21.23 3.15
CA PRO A 48 -1.14 22.26 3.39
C PRO A 48 -1.99 22.42 2.12
N SER A 49 -3.29 22.29 2.36
CA SER A 49 -4.36 21.72 1.54
C SER A 49 -4.77 22.47 0.27
N GLN A 50 -3.96 23.40 -0.26
CA GLN A 50 -4.39 24.21 -1.41
C GLN A 50 -3.33 24.50 -2.46
N ASP A 51 -2.05 24.22 -2.21
CA ASP A 51 -1.03 24.58 -3.21
C ASP A 51 0.18 23.63 -3.22
N TYR A 52 -0.08 22.36 -3.55
CA TYR A 52 0.96 21.33 -3.67
C TYR A 52 2.08 21.73 -4.63
N PHE A 53 1.79 22.57 -5.64
CA PHE A 53 2.75 23.00 -6.66
C PHE A 53 3.32 24.42 -6.42
N SER A 54 2.89 25.13 -5.36
CA SER A 54 3.37 26.49 -5.00
C SER A 54 4.89 26.61 -5.00
N ASP A 55 5.54 25.63 -4.39
CA ASP A 55 6.99 25.55 -4.20
C ASP A 55 7.74 25.36 -5.53
N THR A 56 7.06 24.93 -6.57
CA THR A 56 7.59 24.77 -7.93
C THR A 56 7.08 25.83 -8.91
N ALA A 57 6.20 26.74 -8.49
CA ALA A 57 5.54 27.70 -9.40
C ALA A 57 6.52 28.59 -10.19
N ASN A 58 7.70 28.86 -9.63
CA ASN A 58 8.76 29.66 -10.26
C ASN A 58 9.75 28.84 -11.11
N MET A 59 9.61 27.52 -11.17
CA MET A 59 10.44 26.67 -12.02
C MET A 59 10.08 26.85 -13.50
N PRO A 60 10.99 26.51 -14.44
CA PRO A 60 10.66 26.47 -15.86
C PRO A 60 9.45 25.57 -16.15
N SER A 61 8.72 25.88 -17.22
CA SER A 61 7.64 25.02 -17.70
C SER A 61 8.21 23.74 -18.31
N CYS A 62 7.53 22.62 -18.11
CA CYS A 62 7.78 21.39 -18.85
C CYS A 62 7.45 21.50 -20.35
N GLY A 63 6.60 22.46 -20.74
CA GLY A 63 6.02 22.52 -22.07
C GLY A 63 5.34 21.20 -22.44
N GLU A 64 5.48 20.77 -23.69
CA GLU A 64 4.93 19.50 -24.20
C GLU A 64 5.87 18.28 -23.96
N LYS A 65 6.99 18.46 -23.24
CA LYS A 65 7.98 17.39 -23.06
C LYS A 65 7.42 16.28 -22.17
N LYS A 66 7.34 15.06 -22.69
CA LYS A 66 6.95 13.87 -21.92
C LYS A 66 8.12 13.21 -21.22
N GLU A 67 9.28 13.15 -21.86
CA GLU A 67 10.50 12.57 -21.29
C GLU A 67 11.15 13.53 -20.29
N LEU A 68 10.76 13.45 -19.03
CA LEU A 68 11.25 14.29 -17.95
C LEU A 68 12.32 13.61 -17.10
N LEU A 69 12.23 12.28 -16.95
CA LEU A 69 13.06 11.47 -16.05
C LEU A 69 14.15 10.74 -16.85
N THR A 70 15.32 11.35 -16.97
CA THR A 70 16.42 10.88 -17.83
C THR A 70 17.31 9.77 -17.25
N TYR A 71 17.26 9.52 -15.94
CA TYR A 71 18.03 8.47 -15.24
C TYR A 71 17.10 7.59 -14.42
N SER A 72 17.33 6.27 -14.41
CA SER A 72 16.66 5.38 -13.45
C SER A 72 17.03 5.76 -12.02
N HIS A 73 16.04 5.77 -11.12
CA HIS A 73 16.25 6.15 -9.71
C HIS A 73 16.95 5.05 -8.90
N LEU A 74 16.83 3.78 -9.30
CA LEU A 74 17.64 2.65 -8.83
C LEU A 74 18.34 1.97 -10.01
N ASN A 75 19.38 1.20 -9.75
CA ASN A 75 19.93 0.29 -10.76
C ASN A 75 18.88 -0.79 -11.11
N MET A 76 18.73 -1.13 -12.40
CA MET A 76 17.74 -2.11 -12.88
C MET A 76 17.90 -3.49 -12.26
N ASP A 77 19.13 -3.85 -11.90
CA ASP A 77 19.42 -5.13 -11.27
C ASP A 77 19.05 -5.15 -9.78
N ASP A 78 18.87 -3.99 -9.14
CA ASP A 78 18.69 -3.88 -7.69
C ASP A 78 17.24 -4.04 -7.21
N PHE A 79 16.29 -4.19 -8.13
CA PHE A 79 14.90 -4.49 -7.81
C PHE A 79 14.35 -5.61 -8.69
N ASP A 80 13.52 -6.46 -8.09
CA ASP A 80 13.02 -7.67 -8.73
C ASP A 80 11.80 -7.36 -9.61
N ASN A 81 10.89 -6.52 -9.10
CA ASN A 81 9.65 -6.14 -9.78
C ASN A 81 9.12 -4.78 -9.31
N ILE A 82 8.19 -4.21 -10.06
CA ILE A 82 7.48 -2.98 -9.74
C ILE A 82 6.01 -3.32 -9.50
N THR A 83 5.49 -3.00 -8.31
CA THR A 83 4.05 -3.08 -8.05
C THR A 83 3.37 -1.85 -8.67
N PRO A 84 2.33 -2.03 -9.51
CA PRO A 84 1.59 -0.93 -10.12
C PRO A 84 0.88 -0.02 -9.11
N LEU A 85 0.47 1.15 -9.57
CA LEU A 85 -0.40 2.09 -8.85
C LEU A 85 -1.71 1.40 -8.41
N GLY A 86 -2.33 1.96 -7.38
CA GLY A 86 -3.62 1.48 -6.89
C GLY A 86 -3.50 0.20 -6.06
N LEU A 87 -2.33 -0.08 -5.47
CA LEU A 87 -2.18 -1.21 -4.57
C LEU A 87 -3.19 -1.11 -3.42
N LEU A 88 -3.80 -2.26 -3.11
CA LEU A 88 -4.69 -2.45 -1.98
C LEU A 88 -4.07 -3.50 -1.06
N SER A 89 -3.69 -3.08 0.14
CA SER A 89 -3.09 -3.90 1.20
C SER A 89 -3.54 -3.44 2.59
N PRO A 90 -4.82 -3.62 2.97
CA PRO A 90 -5.29 -3.36 4.33
C PRO A 90 -4.46 -4.09 5.40
N THR A 91 -4.23 -3.53 6.59
CA THR A 91 -4.74 -2.22 7.07
C THR A 91 -4.05 -1.01 6.46
N ALA A 92 -2.76 -1.12 6.12
CA ALA A 92 -1.88 -0.01 5.79
C ALA A 92 -2.24 0.77 4.51
N HIS A 93 -2.86 0.07 3.55
CA HIS A 93 -3.30 0.66 2.28
C HIS A 93 -4.69 0.15 1.96
N THR A 94 -5.67 0.66 2.72
CA THR A 94 -7.07 0.31 2.50
C THR A 94 -7.61 0.99 1.24
N LEU A 95 -7.07 2.14 0.86
CA LEU A 95 -7.43 2.86 -0.36
C LEU A 95 -6.36 2.66 -1.44
N PRO A 96 -6.70 2.82 -2.74
CA PRO A 96 -5.73 2.65 -3.83
C PRO A 96 -4.56 3.64 -3.70
N THR A 97 -3.33 3.13 -3.73
CA THR A 97 -2.14 3.95 -3.46
C THR A 97 -1.67 4.77 -4.68
N PRO A 98 -1.22 6.02 -4.49
CA PRO A 98 -0.82 6.92 -5.58
C PRO A 98 0.66 6.78 -6.01
N HIS A 99 1.31 5.66 -5.70
CA HIS A 99 2.72 5.42 -5.99
C HIS A 99 3.00 3.99 -6.43
N LEU A 100 4.07 3.84 -7.20
CA LEU A 100 4.64 2.56 -7.58
C LEU A 100 5.54 2.05 -6.45
N TYR A 101 5.64 0.74 -6.30
CA TYR A 101 6.58 0.12 -5.36
C TYR A 101 7.70 -0.55 -6.13
N PHE A 102 8.91 -0.05 -5.97
CA PHE A 102 10.10 -0.71 -6.49
C PHE A 102 10.56 -1.73 -5.45
N ASN A 103 10.23 -3.00 -5.68
CA ASN A 103 10.53 -4.09 -4.75
C ASN A 103 12.03 -4.41 -4.79
N ILE A 104 12.76 -3.88 -3.81
CA ILE A 104 14.20 -3.99 -3.73
C ILE A 104 14.58 -5.46 -3.53
N ARG A 105 15.57 -5.89 -4.31
CA ARG A 105 16.05 -7.26 -4.30
C ARG A 105 16.50 -7.66 -2.90
N LYS A 106 16.24 -8.90 -2.53
CA LYS A 106 16.58 -9.42 -1.21
C LYS A 106 18.01 -9.95 -1.16
N THR A 107 18.64 -9.86 0.00
CA THR A 107 19.99 -10.41 0.24
C THR A 107 20.05 -11.92 0.01
N ILE A 108 18.96 -12.63 0.29
CA ILE A 108 18.77 -14.04 -0.06
C ILE A 108 17.58 -14.13 -1.03
N PRO A 109 17.81 -14.31 -2.34
CA PRO A 109 16.74 -14.40 -3.32
C PRO A 109 15.70 -15.47 -2.95
N GLY A 110 14.42 -15.13 -3.07
CA GLY A 110 13.30 -16.02 -2.75
C GLY A 110 12.98 -16.19 -1.26
N ASN A 111 13.77 -15.60 -0.35
CA ASN A 111 13.46 -15.59 1.08
C ASN A 111 12.75 -14.29 1.49
N ASP A 112 11.45 -14.37 1.74
CA ASP A 112 10.62 -13.22 2.09
C ASP A 112 10.94 -12.56 3.43
N PHE A 113 11.72 -13.22 4.27
CA PHE A 113 12.17 -12.72 5.55
C PHE A 113 13.55 -12.10 5.50
N SER A 114 14.32 -12.31 4.41
CA SER A 114 15.64 -11.71 4.28
C SER A 114 15.55 -10.21 4.03
N THR A 115 16.55 -9.48 4.54
CA THR A 115 16.60 -8.02 4.38
C THR A 115 16.84 -7.64 2.92
N PRO A 116 16.29 -6.51 2.47
CA PRO A 116 16.60 -5.96 1.16
C PRO A 116 18.07 -5.57 1.08
N ILE A 117 18.67 -5.70 -0.10
CA ILE A 117 20.00 -5.11 -0.34
C ILE A 117 19.93 -3.60 -0.13
N LYS A 118 21.05 -2.98 0.21
CA LYS A 118 21.18 -1.52 0.18
C LYS A 118 21.61 -1.10 -1.22
N THR A 119 20.87 -0.19 -1.84
CA THR A 119 21.15 0.30 -3.20
C THR A 119 21.15 1.84 -3.24
N ASP A 120 21.85 2.40 -4.22
CA ASP A 120 21.97 3.84 -4.40
C ASP A 120 20.69 4.42 -4.98
N LEU A 121 20.22 5.52 -4.38
CA LEU A 121 19.10 6.30 -4.90
C LEU A 121 19.66 7.47 -5.72
N ILE A 122 19.26 7.53 -6.99
CA ILE A 122 19.76 8.46 -7.99
C ILE A 122 18.69 9.48 -8.38
N ALA A 123 19.07 10.74 -8.55
CA ALA A 123 18.19 11.77 -9.05
C ALA A 123 17.82 11.47 -10.53
N PRO A 124 16.52 11.32 -10.85
CA PRO A 124 16.12 10.90 -12.19
C PRO A 124 16.24 12.02 -13.24
N ALA A 125 16.34 13.27 -12.82
CA ALA A 125 16.43 14.45 -13.67
C ALA A 125 17.20 15.56 -12.94
N ASP A 126 17.37 16.71 -13.59
CA ASP A 126 17.63 17.94 -12.86
C ASP A 126 16.37 18.23 -12.03
N ILE A 127 16.49 18.19 -10.70
CA ILE A 127 15.38 18.30 -9.77
C ILE A 127 15.64 19.40 -8.75
N LYS A 128 14.56 19.97 -8.25
CA LYS A 128 14.55 20.83 -7.06
C LYS A 128 13.85 20.09 -5.94
N ILE A 129 14.57 19.68 -4.91
CA ILE A 129 13.97 19.11 -3.70
C ILE A 129 13.31 20.27 -2.93
N THR A 130 12.02 20.11 -2.63
CA THR A 130 11.22 21.15 -1.96
C THR A 130 10.79 20.76 -0.55
N SER A 131 10.78 19.46 -0.23
CA SER A 131 10.54 18.99 1.14
C SER A 131 11.34 17.73 1.45
N ILE A 132 11.79 17.65 2.70
CA ILE A 132 12.47 16.49 3.27
C ILE A 132 11.70 16.08 4.52
N LYS A 133 11.38 14.79 4.63
CA LYS A 133 10.91 14.15 5.85
C LYS A 133 11.96 13.17 6.31
N TRP A 134 12.18 13.11 7.62
CA TRP A 134 12.99 12.09 8.25
C TRP A 134 12.27 11.57 9.49
N THR A 135 12.19 10.26 9.59
CA THR A 135 11.58 9.54 10.70
C THR A 135 12.65 8.72 11.38
N GLU A 136 12.94 9.06 12.63
CA GLU A 136 13.90 8.34 13.47
C GLU A 136 13.15 7.34 14.35
N ALA A 137 13.44 6.05 14.18
CA ALA A 137 12.99 5.01 15.07
C ALA A 137 13.97 4.92 16.26
N LYS A 138 13.63 5.58 17.36
CA LYS A 138 14.53 5.85 18.50
C LYS A 138 15.15 4.57 19.09
N ASN A 139 14.36 3.49 19.13
CA ASN A 139 14.76 2.21 19.68
C ASN A 139 14.95 1.11 18.62
N LYS A 140 14.88 1.45 17.33
CA LYS A 140 15.19 0.58 16.18
C LYS A 140 15.78 1.38 15.01
N PRO A 141 17.01 1.92 15.12
CA PRO A 141 17.56 2.84 14.11
C PRO A 141 17.62 2.28 12.68
N GLU A 142 17.66 0.96 12.53
CA GLU A 142 17.57 0.25 11.25
C GLU A 142 16.20 0.40 10.54
N TRP A 143 15.22 1.00 11.21
CA TRP A 143 13.90 1.36 10.70
C TRP A 143 13.74 2.86 10.46
N ASN A 144 14.83 3.64 10.52
CA ASN A 144 14.79 5.01 10.08
C ASN A 144 14.32 5.08 8.62
N ASP A 145 13.55 6.13 8.33
CA ASP A 145 12.79 6.24 7.11
C ASP A 145 12.74 7.69 6.63
N GLY A 146 13.05 7.90 5.36
CA GLY A 146 13.11 9.23 4.74
C GLY A 146 12.14 9.37 3.59
N ALA A 147 11.67 10.60 3.37
CA ALA A 147 10.95 10.96 2.16
C ALA A 147 11.49 12.25 1.54
N LEU A 148 11.48 12.32 0.21
CA LEU A 148 11.87 13.50 -0.57
C LEU A 148 10.73 13.86 -1.51
N VAL A 149 10.30 15.13 -1.49
CA VAL A 149 9.40 15.70 -2.50
C VAL A 149 10.22 16.62 -3.39
N PHE A 150 10.06 16.51 -4.70
CA PHE A 150 10.84 17.29 -5.66
C PHE A 150 10.02 17.68 -6.90
N GLY A 151 10.38 18.82 -7.48
CA GLY A 151 9.92 19.26 -8.79
C GLY A 151 10.95 18.97 -9.87
N VAL A 152 10.49 18.66 -11.08
CA VAL A 152 11.31 18.65 -12.30
C VAL A 152 11.08 19.95 -13.09
N CYS A 153 9.86 20.45 -13.07
CA CYS A 153 9.39 21.69 -13.67
C CYS A 153 8.20 22.19 -12.85
N LYS A 154 7.60 23.34 -13.19
CA LYS A 154 6.46 23.87 -12.41
C LYS A 154 5.18 23.03 -12.49
N GLU A 155 5.04 22.17 -13.51
CA GLU A 155 3.87 21.31 -13.70
C GLU A 155 4.06 19.87 -13.24
N PHE A 156 5.30 19.41 -13.04
CA PHE A 156 5.60 18.01 -12.71
C PHE A 156 6.37 17.88 -11.40
N LYS A 157 5.77 17.15 -10.46
CA LYS A 157 6.34 16.83 -9.15
C LYS A 157 6.29 15.34 -8.92
N ALA A 158 7.26 14.85 -8.18
CA ALA A 158 7.33 13.46 -7.76
C ALA A 158 7.87 13.39 -6.32
N TYR A 159 7.76 12.21 -5.74
CA TYR A 159 8.34 11.94 -4.44
C TYR A 159 8.94 10.55 -4.36
N PHE A 160 9.87 10.42 -3.43
CA PHE A 160 10.37 9.16 -2.93
C PHE A 160 9.94 9.01 -1.46
N ASP A 161 9.32 7.89 -1.09
CA ASP A 161 9.18 7.45 0.31
C ASP A 161 10.00 6.17 0.51
N HIS A 162 10.25 5.77 1.75
CA HIS A 162 11.15 4.67 2.07
C HIS A 162 12.60 4.88 1.56
N VAL A 163 13.09 6.10 1.74
CA VAL A 163 14.50 6.46 1.52
C VAL A 163 15.30 6.10 2.77
N GLY A 164 16.17 5.09 2.69
CA GLY A 164 16.95 4.58 3.82
C GLY A 164 18.07 5.50 4.29
N SER A 165 18.58 6.40 3.44
CA SER A 165 19.50 7.46 3.85
C SER A 165 19.55 8.60 2.85
N PHE A 166 19.93 9.81 3.27
CA PHE A 166 20.19 10.94 2.39
C PHE A 166 21.68 11.13 2.08
N SER A 167 21.99 11.76 0.95
CA SER A 167 23.35 12.24 0.65
C SER A 167 23.76 13.33 1.64
N GLU A 168 25.07 13.56 1.80
CA GLU A 168 25.60 14.56 2.74
C GLU A 168 24.99 15.95 2.50
N LYS A 169 24.83 16.34 1.23
CA LYS A 169 24.22 17.61 0.83
C LYS A 169 22.80 17.76 1.39
N ILE A 170 21.97 16.73 1.24
CA ILE A 170 20.56 16.72 1.66
C ILE A 170 20.48 16.62 3.18
N MET A 171 21.29 15.75 3.80
CA MET A 171 21.29 15.58 5.26
C MET A 171 21.74 16.85 5.97
N LYS A 172 22.78 17.52 5.47
CA LYS A 172 23.23 18.81 6.00
C LYS A 172 22.15 19.88 5.90
N ALA A 173 21.42 19.95 4.78
CA ALA A 173 20.28 20.86 4.65
C ALA A 173 19.17 20.51 5.64
N TYR A 174 18.93 19.22 5.90
CA TYR A 174 17.99 18.75 6.89
C TYR A 174 18.37 19.14 8.33
N GLU A 175 19.61 18.86 8.73
CA GLU A 175 20.11 19.14 10.08
C GLU A 175 20.18 20.64 10.37
N SER A 176 20.63 21.44 9.39
CA SER A 176 20.85 22.88 9.55
C SER A 176 19.57 23.72 9.52
N ASN A 177 18.44 23.18 9.08
CA ASN A 177 17.19 23.93 8.99
C ASN A 177 16.55 24.11 10.39
N PRO A 178 16.43 25.36 10.90
CA PRO A 178 15.86 25.61 12.22
C PRO A 178 14.32 25.50 12.25
N ILE A 179 13.67 25.51 11.09
CA ILE A 179 12.22 25.45 10.96
C ILE A 179 11.83 24.00 10.64
N LYS A 180 11.53 23.22 11.69
CA LYS A 180 11.05 21.84 11.58
C LYS A 180 9.69 21.70 12.22
N THR A 181 8.79 20.99 11.54
CA THR A 181 7.55 20.50 12.15
C THR A 181 7.80 19.06 12.54
N CYS A 182 7.77 18.78 13.84
CA CYS A 182 8.07 17.45 14.37
C CYS A 182 6.90 16.87 15.16
N THR A 183 6.80 15.54 15.18
CA THR A 183 5.79 14.80 15.92
C THR A 183 6.41 13.51 16.42
N ASP A 184 6.27 13.26 17.72
CA ASP A 184 6.61 11.97 18.32
C ASP A 184 5.36 11.08 18.36
N TYR A 185 5.53 9.80 18.07
CA TYR A 185 4.48 8.81 18.21
C TYR A 185 5.07 7.42 18.49
N SER A 186 4.20 6.49 18.84
CA SER A 186 4.59 5.11 19.11
C SER A 186 3.70 4.14 18.37
N LEU A 187 4.29 3.04 17.91
CA LEU A 187 3.56 1.91 17.35
C LEU A 187 3.86 0.64 18.13
N SER A 188 2.82 -0.16 18.32
CA SER A 188 2.94 -1.47 18.93
C SER A 188 2.89 -2.53 17.84
N TYR A 189 3.93 -3.34 17.81
CA TYR A 189 4.08 -4.47 16.92
C TYR A 189 3.97 -5.77 17.73
N PRO A 190 3.50 -6.86 17.11
CA PRO A 190 3.55 -8.18 17.73
C PRO A 190 4.96 -8.59 18.17
N ASP A 191 5.03 -9.51 19.13
CA ASP A 191 6.30 -10.03 19.63
C ASP A 191 7.10 -10.71 18.51
N PRO A 192 8.45 -10.60 18.51
CA PRO A 192 9.29 -10.00 19.55
C PRO A 192 9.59 -8.50 19.34
N ILE A 193 8.90 -7.83 18.41
CA ILE A 193 9.23 -6.44 18.04
C ILE A 193 8.80 -5.47 19.12
N GLY A 194 7.60 -5.67 19.68
CA GLY A 194 7.05 -4.84 20.75
C GLY A 194 6.84 -3.39 20.31
N LYS A 195 7.02 -2.46 21.25
CA LYS A 195 6.78 -1.03 21.03
C LYS A 195 7.98 -0.36 20.34
N VAL A 196 7.73 0.42 19.29
CA VAL A 196 8.73 1.28 18.64
C VAL A 196 8.30 2.74 18.76
N ASP A 197 9.23 3.57 19.22
CA ASP A 197 9.04 5.02 19.38
C ASP A 197 9.68 5.76 18.20
N TYR A 198 8.93 6.68 17.61
CA TYR A 198 9.33 7.42 16.42
C TYR A 198 9.39 8.92 16.71
N HIS A 199 10.38 9.58 16.11
CA HIS A 199 10.46 11.03 15.97
C HIS A 199 10.42 11.38 14.50
N LEU A 200 9.30 11.91 14.03
CA LEU A 200 9.16 12.37 12.66
C LEU A 200 9.37 13.87 12.63
N CYS A 201 10.20 14.35 11.72
CA CYS A 201 10.30 15.76 11.39
C CYS A 201 10.21 15.98 9.88
N GLN A 202 9.64 17.13 9.53
CA GLN A 202 9.57 17.60 8.15
C GLN A 202 10.09 19.03 8.07
N ILE A 203 10.73 19.31 6.94
CA ILE A 203 11.17 20.66 6.57
C ILE A 203 10.81 21.00 5.13
N LYS A 204 10.72 22.30 4.85
CA LYS A 204 10.74 22.84 3.49
C LYS A 204 12.17 23.25 3.15
N VAL A 205 12.58 22.99 1.92
CA VAL A 205 13.90 23.30 1.41
C VAL A 205 13.82 23.80 -0.03
N ASP A 206 14.93 24.30 -0.55
CA ASP A 206 15.11 24.60 -1.96
C ASP A 206 16.51 24.14 -2.36
N ILE A 207 16.62 22.91 -2.85
CA ILE A 207 17.92 22.27 -3.17
C ILE A 207 17.90 21.79 -4.61
N ASP A 208 18.74 22.38 -5.45
CA ASP A 208 18.96 21.91 -6.81
C ASP A 208 19.90 20.69 -6.81
N ILE A 209 19.49 19.63 -7.49
CA ILE A 209 20.24 18.38 -7.67
C ILE A 209 20.32 18.07 -9.17
N LYS A 210 21.47 17.60 -9.64
CA LYS A 210 21.66 17.26 -11.05
C LYS A 210 21.20 15.85 -11.38
N ALA A 211 20.72 15.67 -12.61
CA ALA A 211 20.37 14.35 -13.14
C ALA A 211 21.55 13.37 -12.97
N GLY A 212 21.28 12.17 -12.47
CA GLY A 212 22.31 11.16 -12.23
C GLY A 212 23.11 11.33 -10.93
N GLU A 213 22.89 12.39 -10.16
CA GLU A 213 23.53 12.57 -8.86
C GLU A 213 22.95 11.60 -7.82
N LYS A 214 23.81 11.02 -6.98
CA LYS A 214 23.37 10.20 -5.85
C LYS A 214 22.75 11.08 -4.76
N ILE A 215 21.47 10.86 -4.47
CA ILE A 215 20.69 11.60 -3.46
C ILE A 215 20.51 10.82 -2.15
N GLY A 216 20.85 9.53 -2.14
CA GLY A 216 20.65 8.72 -0.96
C GLY A 216 20.87 7.25 -1.20
N THR A 217 20.23 6.44 -0.38
CA THR A 217 20.09 5.00 -0.57
C THR A 217 18.66 4.56 -0.28
N ALA A 218 18.27 3.43 -0.86
CA ALA A 218 17.06 2.69 -0.51
C ALA A 218 17.45 1.28 -0.06
N GLY A 219 16.56 0.59 0.66
CA GLY A 219 16.86 -0.76 1.13
C GLY A 219 17.74 -0.82 2.38
N GLY A 220 18.34 -1.98 2.63
CA GLY A 220 19.27 -2.22 3.72
C GLY A 220 18.66 -2.47 5.12
N GLY A 221 17.40 -2.08 5.37
CA GLY A 221 16.69 -2.30 6.64
C GLY A 221 15.48 -3.23 6.51
N GLU A 222 15.07 -3.91 7.60
CA GLU A 222 13.89 -4.81 7.59
C GLU A 222 12.59 -4.09 7.16
N GLY A 223 12.45 -2.80 7.48
CA GLY A 223 11.32 -1.94 7.11
C GLY A 223 11.47 -1.19 5.78
N GLN A 224 12.61 -1.32 5.09
CA GLN A 224 12.95 -0.56 3.87
C GLN A 224 12.87 -1.46 2.63
N ARG A 225 11.82 -2.29 2.50
CA ARG A 225 11.75 -3.36 1.49
C ARG A 225 11.44 -2.87 0.07
N VAL A 226 10.90 -1.66 -0.02
CA VAL A 226 10.41 -1.04 -1.25
C VAL A 226 10.89 0.40 -1.26
N LEU A 227 11.06 0.96 -2.46
CA LEU A 227 11.08 2.41 -2.64
C LEU A 227 9.74 2.82 -3.27
N ASP A 228 9.08 3.77 -2.64
CA ASP A 228 7.80 4.28 -3.12
C ASP A 228 8.03 5.46 -4.06
N VAL A 229 7.48 5.40 -5.26
CA VAL A 229 7.65 6.42 -6.29
C VAL A 229 6.28 6.93 -6.76
N GLY A 230 5.88 8.10 -6.27
CA GLY A 230 4.68 8.79 -6.73
C GLY A 230 5.02 9.96 -7.64
N ALA A 231 4.14 10.23 -8.61
CA ALA A 231 4.31 11.32 -9.57
C ALA A 231 2.98 11.98 -9.93
N PHE A 232 3.04 13.29 -10.17
CA PHE A 232 1.90 14.14 -10.48
C PHE A 232 2.24 15.12 -11.61
N ASP A 233 1.33 15.28 -12.57
CA ASP A 233 1.50 16.17 -13.72
C ASP A 233 0.26 17.07 -13.91
N LEU A 234 0.41 18.38 -13.67
CA LEU A 234 -0.67 19.36 -13.84
C LEU A 234 -1.12 19.55 -15.29
N ARG A 235 -0.40 19.02 -16.28
CA ARG A 235 -0.74 19.15 -17.71
C ARG A 235 -1.83 18.17 -18.14
N ILE A 236 -2.10 17.13 -17.36
CA ILE A 236 -3.17 16.17 -17.68
C ILE A 236 -4.55 16.73 -17.26
N PRO A 237 -5.63 16.31 -17.93
CA PRO A 237 -6.97 16.51 -17.40
C PRO A 237 -7.10 15.86 -16.01
N PRO A 238 -7.69 16.54 -15.00
CA PRO A 238 -7.82 15.98 -13.67
C PRO A 238 -8.69 14.72 -13.67
N HIS A 239 -8.25 13.70 -12.94
CA HIS A 239 -9.02 12.49 -12.69
C HIS A 239 -10.30 12.80 -11.94
N LYS A 240 -11.36 12.04 -12.23
CA LYS A 240 -12.69 12.26 -11.68
C LYS A 240 -12.90 11.45 -10.41
N PHE A 241 -12.73 12.10 -9.27
CA PHE A 241 -13.18 11.54 -8.00
C PHE A 241 -14.69 11.69 -7.85
N ALA A 242 -15.31 10.77 -7.12
CA ALA A 242 -16.70 10.92 -6.74
C ALA A 242 -16.92 12.06 -5.73
N LYS A 243 -15.94 12.30 -4.86
CA LYS A 243 -15.95 13.36 -3.85
C LYS A 243 -14.54 13.78 -3.48
N LEU A 244 -13.97 14.66 -4.29
CA LEU A 244 -12.59 15.12 -4.13
C LEU A 244 -12.40 15.89 -2.82
N GLU A 245 -13.44 16.56 -2.33
CA GLU A 245 -13.43 17.40 -1.13
C GLU A 245 -13.07 16.63 0.15
N ARG A 246 -13.20 15.29 0.13
CA ARG A 246 -12.76 14.41 1.22
C ARG A 246 -11.26 14.31 1.38
N TRP A 247 -10.52 14.83 0.41
CA TRP A 247 -9.07 14.75 0.33
C TRP A 247 -8.47 16.15 0.43
N PRO A 248 -8.76 16.96 1.47
CA PRO A 248 -8.34 18.35 1.51
C PRO A 248 -6.83 18.48 1.33
N ASP A 249 -6.05 17.64 2.01
CA ASP A 249 -4.59 17.66 1.94
C ASP A 249 -4.01 16.79 0.81
N ARG A 250 -4.88 16.18 -0.02
CA ARG A 250 -4.47 15.32 -1.14
C ARG A 250 -5.18 15.66 -2.47
N GLN A 251 -5.58 16.92 -2.66
CA GLN A 251 -6.21 17.39 -3.91
C GLN A 251 -5.36 17.14 -5.16
N HIS A 252 -4.03 17.07 -5.01
CA HIS A 252 -3.10 16.81 -6.10
C HIS A 252 -3.21 15.39 -6.68
N MET A 253 -3.86 14.44 -5.98
CA MET A 253 -4.08 13.09 -6.50
C MET A 253 -4.92 13.05 -7.77
N GLN A 254 -5.71 14.10 -8.06
CA GLN A 254 -6.38 14.23 -9.36
C GLN A 254 -5.41 14.37 -10.54
N TYR A 255 -4.12 14.58 -10.28
CA TYR A 255 -3.07 14.67 -11.30
C TYR A 255 -2.09 13.51 -11.24
N VAL A 256 -2.42 12.43 -10.52
CA VAL A 256 -1.54 11.25 -10.41
C VAL A 256 -1.26 10.62 -11.77
N VAL A 257 -0.02 10.25 -12.01
CA VAL A 257 0.43 9.64 -13.27
C VAL A 257 1.38 8.48 -13.02
N CYS A 258 1.51 7.60 -13.99
CA CYS A 258 2.57 6.60 -13.96
C CYS A 258 3.92 7.24 -14.19
N ALA A 259 4.80 7.24 -13.19
CA ALA A 259 6.16 7.78 -13.32
C ALA A 259 6.95 7.12 -14.46
N LEU A 260 6.68 5.83 -14.76
CA LEU A 260 7.36 5.08 -15.82
C LEU A 260 7.15 5.70 -17.22
N ASP A 261 6.05 6.42 -17.43
CA ASP A 261 5.72 7.03 -18.72
C ASP A 261 6.52 8.31 -19.02
N TYR A 262 7.29 8.79 -18.04
CA TYR A 262 8.09 10.03 -18.16
C TYR A 262 9.58 9.75 -18.36
N PHE A 263 9.99 8.49 -18.48
CA PHE A 263 11.35 8.12 -18.83
C PHE A 263 11.51 7.95 -20.36
N PRO A 264 12.73 8.17 -20.91
CA PRO A 264 13.06 7.74 -22.26
C PRO A 264 12.68 6.29 -22.51
N SER A 265 12.33 5.95 -23.75
CA SER A 265 11.85 4.62 -24.13
C SER A 265 12.79 3.49 -23.71
N SER A 266 14.11 3.73 -23.76
CA SER A 266 15.13 2.76 -23.36
C SER A 266 15.07 2.37 -21.88
N ILE A 267 14.65 3.29 -21.01
CA ILE A 267 14.53 3.06 -19.56
C ILE A 267 13.11 2.58 -19.23
N SER A 268 12.09 3.23 -19.79
CA SER A 268 10.70 2.89 -19.48
C SER A 268 10.33 1.47 -19.94
N GLN A 269 10.88 0.97 -21.05
CA GLN A 269 10.65 -0.41 -21.49
C GLN A 269 11.22 -1.43 -20.48
N GLN A 270 12.46 -1.23 -20.02
CA GLN A 270 13.08 -2.10 -19.01
C GLN A 270 12.30 -2.10 -17.68
N MET A 271 11.81 -0.94 -17.26
CA MET A 271 10.96 -0.86 -16.06
C MET A 271 9.61 -1.56 -16.27
N LYS A 272 8.98 -1.39 -17.43
CA LYS A 272 7.70 -2.02 -17.75
C LYS A 272 7.79 -3.53 -17.88
N GLU A 273 8.94 -4.09 -18.29
CA GLU A 273 9.20 -5.53 -18.26
C GLU A 273 9.20 -6.11 -16.83
N LYS A 274 9.52 -5.27 -15.82
CA LYS A 274 9.49 -5.61 -14.40
C LYS A 274 8.15 -5.27 -13.73
N LEU A 275 7.19 -4.70 -14.45
CA LEU A 275 5.89 -4.30 -13.91
C LEU A 275 5.04 -5.54 -13.66
N GLY A 276 4.50 -5.67 -12.44
CA GLY A 276 3.73 -6.86 -12.04
C GLY A 276 2.40 -7.03 -12.76
N GLY A 277 1.84 -5.95 -13.34
CA GLY A 277 0.51 -5.94 -13.96
C GLY A 277 0.53 -5.58 -15.45
N PRO A 278 -0.63 -5.68 -16.15
CA PRO A 278 -0.74 -5.40 -17.58
C PRO A 278 -0.59 -3.90 -17.92
N SER A 279 -0.66 -3.02 -16.92
CA SER A 279 -0.50 -1.58 -17.04
C SER A 279 0.07 -1.00 -15.74
N CYS A 280 0.30 0.31 -15.70
CA CYS A 280 0.75 0.99 -14.47
C CYS A 280 -0.31 1.05 -13.36
N GLY A 281 -1.52 0.53 -13.57
CA GLY A 281 -2.59 0.55 -12.58
C GLY A 281 -3.32 1.89 -12.50
N ASP A 282 -4.41 1.90 -11.73
CA ASP A 282 -5.31 3.05 -11.58
C ASP A 282 -5.57 3.34 -10.10
N VAL A 283 -5.35 4.60 -9.73
CA VAL A 283 -5.60 5.11 -8.36
C VAL A 283 -7.05 5.55 -8.22
N VAL A 284 -7.56 6.30 -9.20
CA VAL A 284 -8.89 6.88 -9.17
C VAL A 284 -9.85 5.97 -9.91
N GLN A 285 -10.52 5.11 -9.16
CA GLN A 285 -11.44 4.10 -9.69
C GLN A 285 -12.92 4.43 -9.40
N ASP A 286 -13.20 5.61 -8.88
CA ASP A 286 -14.54 6.05 -8.55
C ASP A 286 -15.46 6.18 -9.76
N ILE A 287 -16.68 5.66 -9.62
CA ILE A 287 -17.76 5.90 -10.59
C ILE A 287 -18.96 6.48 -9.81
N PRO A 288 -19.21 7.80 -9.92
CA PRO A 288 -20.30 8.47 -9.22
C PRO A 288 -21.66 7.78 -9.45
N GLY A 289 -22.41 7.58 -8.38
CA GLY A 289 -23.72 6.92 -8.42
C GLY A 289 -23.70 5.39 -8.48
N SER A 290 -22.50 4.77 -8.50
CA SER A 290 -22.34 3.32 -8.40
C SER A 290 -21.65 2.88 -7.10
N ALA A 291 -21.53 1.58 -6.87
CA ALA A 291 -20.78 1.02 -5.74
C ALA A 291 -19.25 1.18 -5.90
N MET A 292 -18.74 1.42 -7.11
CA MET A 292 -17.29 1.44 -7.38
C MET A 292 -16.61 2.70 -6.82
N GLY A 293 -15.48 2.54 -6.13
CA GLY A 293 -14.67 3.63 -5.58
C GLY A 293 -14.45 3.57 -4.07
N VAL A 294 -14.17 4.73 -3.47
CA VAL A 294 -13.84 4.89 -2.06
C VAL A 294 -15.07 5.23 -1.21
N TRP A 295 -15.17 4.58 -0.05
CA TRP A 295 -16.27 4.70 0.90
C TRP A 295 -15.74 4.90 2.32
N VAL A 296 -16.25 5.92 3.02
CA VAL A 296 -15.84 6.24 4.41
C VAL A 296 -16.99 6.03 5.39
N THR A 297 -16.70 6.09 6.68
CA THR A 297 -17.73 5.96 7.72
C THR A 297 -18.70 7.15 7.76
N PRO A 298 -19.93 6.99 8.26
CA PRO A 298 -20.94 8.08 8.31
C PRO A 298 -20.49 9.37 9.01
N ASP A 299 -19.60 9.25 9.98
CA ASP A 299 -19.04 10.33 10.81
C ASP A 299 -17.76 10.95 10.23
N THR A 300 -17.21 10.43 9.13
CA THR A 300 -16.01 10.98 8.50
C THR A 300 -16.35 12.03 7.45
N ASP A 301 -15.92 13.28 7.65
CA ASP A 301 -16.08 14.33 6.63
C ASP A 301 -14.87 14.44 5.69
N TYR A 302 -13.68 14.07 6.16
CA TYR A 302 -12.44 14.09 5.38
C TYR A 302 -11.52 12.93 5.80
N ILE A 303 -10.72 12.45 4.86
CA ILE A 303 -9.87 11.27 5.00
C ILE A 303 -8.53 11.70 5.62
N GLU A 304 -8.41 11.49 6.94
CA GLU A 304 -7.14 11.69 7.67
C GLU A 304 -6.27 10.42 7.67
N HIS A 305 -6.88 9.24 7.75
CA HIS A 305 -6.21 7.95 7.87
C HIS A 305 -7.06 6.87 7.21
N GLU A 306 -6.45 5.88 6.58
CA GLU A 306 -7.14 4.88 5.73
C GLU A 306 -7.80 3.69 6.46
N PRO A 307 -7.31 3.21 7.63
CA PRO A 307 -7.77 1.95 8.22
C PRO A 307 -9.29 1.79 8.40
N PRO A 308 -10.10 2.83 8.70
CA PRO A 308 -11.53 2.63 8.92
C PRO A 308 -12.36 2.43 7.64
N TYR A 309 -11.78 2.61 6.45
CA TYR A 309 -12.54 2.81 5.22
C TYR A 309 -12.71 1.54 4.38
N LEU A 310 -13.32 1.70 3.22
CA LEU A 310 -13.57 0.63 2.27
C LEU A 310 -13.26 1.15 0.86
N ALA A 311 -12.55 0.35 0.07
CA ALA A 311 -12.46 0.56 -1.37
C ALA A 311 -13.06 -0.63 -2.12
N LEU A 312 -13.93 -0.32 -3.09
CA LEU A 312 -14.52 -1.26 -4.04
C LEU A 312 -13.92 -0.99 -5.42
N ALA A 313 -12.89 -1.73 -5.80
CA ALA A 313 -12.02 -1.38 -6.92
C ALA A 313 -11.54 -2.63 -7.68
N HIS A 314 -10.89 -2.44 -8.83
CA HIS A 314 -10.11 -3.50 -9.47
C HIS A 314 -8.83 -3.78 -8.69
N GLU A 315 -8.39 -5.02 -8.80
CA GLU A 315 -7.07 -5.45 -8.34
C GLU A 315 -5.98 -4.83 -9.23
N ASN A 316 -4.87 -4.37 -8.65
CA ASN A 316 -3.87 -3.57 -9.37
C ASN A 316 -2.91 -4.39 -10.26
N VAL A 317 -2.72 -5.67 -9.98
CA VAL A 317 -1.87 -6.62 -10.71
C VAL A 317 -2.69 -7.42 -11.72
N GLU A 318 -3.85 -7.94 -11.31
CA GLU A 318 -4.79 -8.71 -12.12
C GLU A 318 -6.16 -8.00 -12.21
N PRO A 319 -6.29 -6.92 -13.01
CA PRO A 319 -7.48 -6.05 -13.03
C PRO A 319 -8.78 -6.71 -13.53
N LYS A 320 -8.73 -7.99 -13.94
CA LYS A 320 -9.94 -8.78 -14.16
C LYS A 320 -10.68 -9.11 -12.85
N TYR A 321 -9.98 -9.09 -11.71
CA TYR A 321 -10.58 -9.27 -10.39
C TYR A 321 -11.02 -7.92 -9.82
N LEU A 322 -12.14 -7.97 -9.12
CA LEU A 322 -12.61 -6.89 -8.25
C LEU A 322 -12.30 -7.24 -6.80
N VAL A 323 -12.12 -6.19 -6.00
CA VAL A 323 -11.60 -6.25 -4.64
C VAL A 323 -12.52 -5.48 -3.71
N PHE A 324 -12.94 -6.13 -2.63
CA PHE A 324 -13.30 -5.45 -1.38
C PHE A 324 -12.01 -5.25 -0.58
N SER A 325 -11.51 -4.02 -0.55
CA SER A 325 -10.40 -3.63 0.31
C SER A 325 -10.98 -3.16 1.64
N MET A 326 -10.99 -4.06 2.62
CA MET A 326 -11.78 -3.93 3.83
C MET A 326 -10.94 -3.39 5.00
N GLY A 327 -11.35 -2.23 5.51
CA GLY A 327 -10.85 -1.65 6.74
C GLY A 327 -11.59 -2.11 8.00
N GLU A 328 -11.24 -1.48 9.12
CA GLU A 328 -11.71 -1.79 10.49
C GLU A 328 -13.23 -1.67 10.64
N SER A 329 -13.87 -0.69 10.00
CA SER A 329 -15.29 -0.37 10.24
C SER A 329 -16.26 -1.47 9.80
N ALA A 330 -15.81 -2.39 8.94
CA ALA A 330 -16.63 -3.52 8.49
C ALA A 330 -16.65 -4.68 9.50
N GLN A 331 -15.76 -4.69 10.48
CA GLN A 331 -15.69 -5.76 11.50
C GLN A 331 -16.99 -5.92 12.27
N LYS A 332 -17.72 -4.82 12.54
CA LYS A 332 -19.03 -4.86 13.18
C LYS A 332 -20.08 -5.64 12.38
N ALA A 333 -19.90 -5.75 11.07
CA ALA A 333 -20.74 -6.51 10.15
C ALA A 333 -20.25 -7.96 9.94
N GLY A 334 -19.33 -8.43 10.78
CA GLY A 334 -18.74 -9.77 10.71
C GLY A 334 -17.66 -9.92 9.64
N LEU A 335 -17.17 -8.82 9.05
CA LEU A 335 -16.16 -8.84 7.99
C LEU A 335 -14.80 -8.41 8.53
N PRO A 336 -13.84 -9.33 8.69
CA PRO A 336 -12.48 -8.98 9.08
C PRO A 336 -11.84 -7.99 8.10
N ILE A 337 -10.83 -7.27 8.59
CA ILE A 337 -9.92 -6.50 7.75
C ILE A 337 -9.27 -7.45 6.75
N GLY A 338 -9.16 -7.02 5.50
CA GLY A 338 -8.49 -7.81 4.49
C GLY A 338 -8.92 -7.48 3.08
N LYS A 339 -8.34 -8.23 2.15
CA LYS A 339 -8.58 -8.11 0.72
C LYS A 339 -9.43 -9.29 0.26
N TYR A 340 -10.64 -9.03 -0.21
CA TYR A 340 -11.54 -10.07 -0.72
C TYR A 340 -11.74 -9.91 -2.22
N THR A 341 -11.30 -10.91 -2.98
CA THR A 341 -11.28 -10.85 -4.45
C THR A 341 -12.35 -11.73 -5.07
N PHE A 342 -12.95 -11.30 -6.18
CA PHE A 342 -13.86 -12.11 -6.99
C PHE A 342 -13.77 -11.74 -8.47
N LEU A 343 -14.18 -12.68 -9.34
CA LEU A 343 -14.41 -12.39 -10.76
C LEU A 343 -15.86 -11.89 -10.96
N PRO A 344 -16.05 -10.74 -11.61
CA PRO A 344 -17.40 -10.29 -11.94
C PRO A 344 -18.07 -11.26 -12.92
N LYS A 345 -19.39 -11.44 -12.77
CA LYS A 345 -20.23 -12.24 -13.65
C LYS A 345 -21.31 -11.36 -14.27
N ASN A 346 -21.81 -11.77 -15.44
CA ASN A 346 -23.00 -11.17 -16.07
C ASN A 346 -24.31 -11.68 -15.45
N ASP A 347 -24.26 -12.16 -14.21
CA ASP A 347 -25.43 -12.52 -13.43
C ASP A 347 -26.04 -11.24 -12.83
N ASP A 348 -27.36 -11.26 -12.59
CA ASP A 348 -28.08 -10.07 -12.16
C ASP A 348 -27.71 -9.67 -10.73
N LEU A 349 -27.59 -10.65 -9.82
CA LEU A 349 -27.45 -10.39 -8.37
C LEU A 349 -26.19 -10.97 -7.73
N VAL A 350 -25.48 -11.88 -8.41
CA VAL A 350 -24.30 -12.58 -7.85
C VAL A 350 -23.03 -12.16 -8.57
N ASN A 351 -22.00 -11.76 -7.82
CA ASN A 351 -20.72 -11.27 -8.36
C ASN A 351 -20.91 -10.17 -9.41
N ARG A 352 -21.89 -9.28 -9.21
CA ARG A 352 -22.11 -8.15 -10.12
C ARG A 352 -20.90 -7.21 -10.09
N HIS A 353 -20.52 -6.64 -11.22
CA HIS A 353 -19.47 -5.64 -11.24
C HIS A 353 -19.89 -4.38 -10.46
N PHE A 354 -19.00 -3.84 -9.62
CA PHE A 354 -19.31 -2.67 -8.77
C PHE A 354 -19.84 -1.44 -9.50
N LYS A 355 -19.38 -1.19 -10.74
CA LYS A 355 -19.84 -0.06 -11.55
C LYS A 355 -21.31 -0.16 -11.95
N ASP A 356 -21.85 -1.38 -11.98
CA ASP A 356 -23.21 -1.68 -12.41
C ASP A 356 -24.19 -1.78 -11.23
N ILE A 357 -23.70 -1.61 -10.00
CA ILE A 357 -24.50 -1.61 -8.77
C ILE A 357 -24.84 -0.18 -8.43
N THR A 358 -26.13 0.13 -8.35
CA THR A 358 -26.66 1.48 -8.12
C THR A 358 -27.75 1.43 -7.06
N SER A 359 -28.36 2.58 -6.76
CA SER A 359 -29.49 2.65 -5.81
C SER A 359 -30.81 2.19 -6.45
N ASP A 360 -30.90 0.88 -6.71
CA ASP A 360 -32.03 0.25 -7.39
C ASP A 360 -32.91 -0.60 -6.45
N GLY A 361 -32.64 -0.54 -5.14
CA GLY A 361 -33.37 -1.29 -4.12
C GLY A 361 -33.05 -2.78 -4.06
N LYS A 362 -32.02 -3.26 -4.78
CA LYS A 362 -31.59 -4.66 -4.75
C LYS A 362 -30.41 -4.86 -3.78
N VAL A 363 -30.32 -6.08 -3.24
CA VAL A 363 -29.16 -6.56 -2.49
C VAL A 363 -28.39 -7.50 -3.39
N TYR A 364 -27.09 -7.27 -3.52
CA TYR A 364 -26.16 -8.04 -4.34
C TYR A 364 -25.30 -8.93 -3.45
N CYS A 365 -25.00 -10.15 -3.89
CA CYS A 365 -24.16 -11.09 -3.16
C CYS A 365 -22.87 -11.43 -3.90
N PHE A 366 -21.80 -11.66 -3.15
CA PHE A 366 -20.47 -11.91 -3.68
C PHE A 366 -19.88 -13.17 -3.08
N GLU A 367 -19.37 -14.03 -3.95
CA GLU A 367 -18.61 -15.21 -3.63
C GLU A 367 -17.13 -14.91 -3.83
N THR A 368 -16.42 -14.67 -2.73
CA THR A 368 -15.00 -14.33 -2.76
C THR A 368 -14.15 -15.60 -2.87
N GLU A 369 -13.01 -15.48 -3.55
CA GLU A 369 -12.05 -16.54 -3.80
C GLU A 369 -10.79 -16.43 -2.92
N ASP A 370 -10.71 -15.41 -2.06
CA ASP A 370 -9.65 -15.15 -1.06
C ASP A 370 -8.23 -15.51 -1.52
N ARG A 371 -7.84 -15.00 -2.70
CA ARG A 371 -6.59 -15.39 -3.37
C ARG A 371 -5.30 -14.88 -2.74
N TYR A 372 -5.39 -13.90 -1.83
CA TYR A 372 -4.22 -13.16 -1.33
C TYR A 372 -4.22 -12.96 0.19
N GLN A 373 -5.01 -13.72 0.95
CA GLN A 373 -4.83 -13.77 2.40
C GLN A 373 -3.63 -14.65 2.71
N SER A 374 -2.45 -14.03 2.80
CA SER A 374 -1.17 -14.74 2.83
C SER A 374 -0.91 -15.60 4.09
N TRP A 375 -1.79 -15.60 5.11
CA TRP A 375 -1.45 -16.15 6.43
C TRP A 375 -2.54 -16.98 7.12
N LYS A 376 -3.72 -17.13 6.49
CA LYS A 376 -4.73 -18.10 6.87
C LYS A 376 -5.17 -18.83 5.62
N GLU A 377 -5.53 -20.10 5.77
CA GLU A 377 -6.24 -20.82 4.71
C GLU A 377 -7.38 -19.90 4.21
N PRO A 378 -7.42 -19.58 2.92
CA PRO A 378 -8.48 -18.76 2.33
C PRO A 378 -9.82 -19.30 2.80
N VAL A 379 -10.63 -18.47 3.49
CA VAL A 379 -11.98 -18.85 3.86
C VAL A 379 -12.93 -18.07 2.97
N PRO A 380 -13.41 -18.67 1.86
CA PRO A 380 -14.35 -18.02 0.96
C PRO A 380 -15.43 -17.30 1.76
N THR A 381 -15.46 -15.98 1.65
CA THR A 381 -16.38 -15.14 2.39
C THR A 381 -17.55 -14.82 1.47
N ARG A 382 -18.75 -14.74 2.05
CA ARG A 382 -19.92 -14.24 1.35
C ARG A 382 -20.24 -12.87 1.86
N ILE A 383 -20.25 -11.92 0.94
CA ILE A 383 -20.47 -10.52 1.22
C ILE A 383 -21.76 -10.14 0.52
N ILE A 384 -22.65 -9.43 1.21
CA ILE A 384 -23.80 -8.80 0.59
C ILE A 384 -23.69 -7.29 0.71
N ILE A 385 -24.07 -6.58 -0.35
CA ILE A 385 -24.12 -5.10 -0.35
C ILE A 385 -25.42 -4.60 -0.94
N ASP A 386 -25.80 -3.39 -0.56
CA ASP A 386 -26.75 -2.58 -1.30
C ASP A 386 -26.41 -1.09 -1.23
N MET A 387 -27.09 -0.31 -2.07
CA MET A 387 -26.98 1.14 -2.10
C MET A 387 -28.34 1.79 -1.78
N PRO A 388 -28.61 2.14 -0.51
CA PRO A 388 -29.87 2.80 -0.15
C PRO A 388 -30.06 4.16 -0.83
N THR A 389 -28.96 4.83 -1.16
CA THR A 389 -28.92 6.06 -1.98
C THR A 389 -27.66 6.04 -2.86
N PRO A 390 -27.53 6.92 -3.87
CA PRO A 390 -26.29 7.04 -4.65
C PRO A 390 -25.01 7.34 -3.84
N GLU A 391 -25.17 7.81 -2.59
CA GLU A 391 -24.07 8.19 -1.69
C GLU A 391 -23.98 7.33 -0.43
N LYS A 392 -24.78 6.26 -0.32
CA LYS A 392 -24.76 5.34 0.81
C LYS A 392 -24.54 3.92 0.33
N LEU A 393 -23.67 3.19 1.02
CA LEU A 393 -23.38 1.78 0.78
C LEU A 393 -23.53 1.05 2.11
N ARG A 394 -24.22 -0.09 2.09
CA ARG A 394 -24.21 -1.02 3.23
C ARG A 394 -23.50 -2.30 2.83
N ILE A 395 -22.82 -2.90 3.79
CA ILE A 395 -22.13 -4.17 3.60
C ILE A 395 -22.32 -5.08 4.81
N GLN A 396 -22.48 -6.38 4.56
CA GLN A 396 -22.68 -7.39 5.59
C GLN A 396 -22.03 -8.72 5.18
N LYS A 397 -21.48 -9.46 6.17
CA LYS A 397 -21.16 -10.87 5.98
C LYS A 397 -22.45 -11.71 5.91
N LEU A 398 -22.56 -12.53 4.88
CA LEU A 398 -23.60 -13.55 4.77
C LEU A 398 -23.08 -14.87 5.33
N ASP A 399 -23.70 -15.38 6.40
CA ASP A 399 -23.35 -16.68 7.00
C ASP A 399 -23.96 -17.83 6.18
N SER A 400 -23.44 -18.02 4.97
CA SER A 400 -23.83 -19.08 4.04
C SER A 400 -22.62 -19.59 3.27
N ALA A 401 -22.66 -20.85 2.81
CA ALA A 401 -21.63 -21.43 1.96
C ALA A 401 -21.63 -20.86 0.52
N SER A 402 -22.79 -20.38 0.06
CA SER A 402 -22.99 -19.81 -1.29
C SER A 402 -23.96 -18.63 -1.25
N CYS A 403 -23.96 -17.83 -2.30
CA CYS A 403 -24.96 -16.77 -2.43
C CYS A 403 -26.38 -17.33 -2.57
N GLY A 404 -26.57 -18.49 -3.19
CA GLY A 404 -27.91 -19.02 -3.49
C GLY A 404 -28.67 -18.10 -4.45
N SER A 405 -30.01 -18.13 -4.40
CA SER A 405 -30.88 -17.44 -5.37
C SER A 405 -31.38 -16.04 -4.93
N GLY A 406 -31.10 -15.61 -3.69
CA GLY A 406 -31.67 -14.40 -3.12
C GLY A 406 -33.22 -14.41 -3.04
N PRO A 407 -33.85 -13.26 -2.71
CA PRO A 407 -33.22 -12.01 -2.26
C PRO A 407 -32.67 -12.14 -0.83
N TRP A 408 -31.56 -11.46 -0.55
CA TRP A 408 -31.01 -11.39 0.81
C TRP A 408 -31.59 -10.21 1.57
N GLN A 409 -31.69 -10.36 2.90
CA GLN A 409 -32.07 -9.27 3.79
C GLN A 409 -30.87 -8.87 4.63
N MET A 410 -30.63 -7.56 4.72
CA MET A 410 -29.57 -7.01 5.57
C MET A 410 -30.12 -6.73 6.96
N SER A 411 -29.43 -7.21 7.99
CA SER A 411 -29.83 -7.07 9.40
C SER A 411 -28.67 -6.66 10.31
N ASN A 412 -27.44 -7.07 10.00
CA ASN A 412 -26.23 -6.67 10.72
C ASN A 412 -25.21 -6.10 9.71
N PHE A 413 -25.34 -4.83 9.39
CA PHE A 413 -24.53 -4.18 8.35
C PHE A 413 -23.65 -3.06 8.88
N ALA A 414 -22.54 -2.85 8.17
CA ALA A 414 -21.78 -1.62 8.24
C ALA A 414 -22.27 -0.67 7.15
N GLU A 415 -22.59 0.56 7.54
CA GLU A 415 -22.94 1.64 6.61
C GLU A 415 -21.70 2.49 6.33
N PHE A 416 -21.56 2.91 5.08
CA PHE A 416 -20.55 3.83 4.58
C PHE A 416 -21.23 4.92 3.74
N LYS A 417 -20.56 6.06 3.61
CA LYS A 417 -20.98 7.20 2.77
C LYS A 417 -19.91 7.59 1.76
N ARG A 418 -20.34 8.25 0.67
CA ARG A 418 -19.48 8.77 -0.41
C ARG A 418 -19.05 10.21 -0.26
#